data_AF-A0A9X8YNB1-F1
#
_entry.id   AF-A0A9X8YNB1-F1
#
_cell.length_a   1.000
_cell.length_b   1.000
_cell.length_c   1.000
_cell.angle_alpha   90.00
_cell.angle_beta   90.00
_cell.angle_gamma   90.00
#
_symmetry.space_group_name_H-M   'P 1'
#
loop_
_entity.id
_entity.type
_entity.pdbx_description
1 polymer ?
#
loop_
_entity_poly.entity_id
_entity_poly.type
_entity_poly.pdbx_seq_one_letter_code
_entity_poly.pdbx_strand_id
1 'polypeptide(L)' 'SAGPACGKPFRPSTLCGSHVILAVWDIADTANAFYQAIDVNLSK' A
#
# COMPACT_ATOMS: atom_id res chain seq x y z
N SER A 1 -15.08 -19.93 -13.85
CA SER A 1 -14.92 -18.49 -13.55
C SER A 1 -14.07 -18.35 -12.30
N ALA A 2 -12.75 -18.27 -12.44
CA ALA A 2 -11.84 -18.16 -11.30
C ALA A 2 -11.80 -16.69 -10.85
N GLY A 3 -12.43 -16.37 -9.70
CA GLY A 3 -12.25 -15.08 -9.03
C GLY A 3 -10.79 -14.90 -8.59
N PRO A 4 -10.27 -13.67 -8.44
CA PRO A 4 -8.85 -13.50 -8.22
C PRO A 4 -8.51 -14.03 -6.82
N ALA A 5 -7.52 -14.94 -6.75
CA ALA A 5 -7.14 -15.59 -5.50
C ALA A 5 -6.30 -14.62 -4.65
N CYS A 6 -6.86 -14.20 -3.51
CA CYS A 6 -6.06 -13.74 -2.37
C CYS A 6 -5.13 -14.91 -2.00
N GLY A 7 -3.80 -14.73 -2.06
CA GLY A 7 -2.83 -15.80 -1.77
C GLY A 7 -1.79 -16.09 -2.86
N LYS A 8 -1.70 -15.28 -3.92
CA LYS A 8 -0.61 -15.33 -4.93
C LYS A 8 0.44 -14.25 -4.63
N PRO A 9 1.70 -14.39 -5.11
CA PRO A 9 2.79 -13.48 -4.74
C PRO A 9 2.47 -12.02 -5.09
N PHE A 10 2.99 -11.12 -4.25
CA PHE A 10 2.74 -9.67 -4.15
C PHE A 10 2.61 -8.98 -5.53
N ARG A 11 1.37 -8.93 -6.04
CA ARG A 11 0.94 -7.97 -7.05
C ARG A 11 -0.10 -7.05 -6.41
N PRO A 12 -0.14 -5.75 -6.77
CA PRO A 12 -1.13 -4.82 -6.22
C PRO A 12 -2.58 -5.31 -6.37
N SER A 13 -2.90 -5.96 -7.49
CA SER A 13 -4.23 -6.52 -7.77
C SER A 13 -4.59 -7.79 -6.99
N THR A 14 -3.65 -8.35 -6.22
CA THR A 14 -3.88 -9.51 -5.35
C THR A 14 -3.83 -9.16 -3.87
N LEU A 15 -3.70 -7.88 -3.51
CA LEU A 15 -3.82 -7.41 -2.13
C LEU A 15 -5.31 -7.38 -1.74
N CYS A 16 -5.62 -8.00 -0.61
CA CYS A 16 -6.95 -7.99 0.00
C CYS A 16 -6.81 -7.88 1.52
N GLY A 17 -7.81 -7.35 2.21
CA GLY A 17 -7.79 -7.15 3.66
C GLY A 17 -7.13 -5.83 4.08
N SER A 18 -6.75 -5.73 5.36
CA SER A 18 -6.17 -4.52 5.95
C SER A 18 -4.68 -4.40 5.65
N HIS A 19 -4.26 -3.24 5.15
CA HIS A 19 -2.87 -2.89 4.86
C HIS A 19 -2.60 -1.45 5.29
N VAL A 20 -1.35 -1.14 5.59
CA VAL A 20 -0.90 0.23 5.84
C VAL A 20 -0.05 0.70 4.67
N ILE A 21 -0.40 1.85 4.10
CA ILE A 21 0.42 2.54 3.10
C ILE A 21 1.19 3.64 3.80
N LEU A 22 2.51 3.65 3.63
CA LEU A 22 3.38 4.74 4.08
C LEU A 22 3.77 5.59 2.88
N ALA A 23 3.23 6.81 2.80
CA ALA A 23 3.67 7.81 1.84
C ALA A 23 4.77 8.66 2.46
N VAL A 24 5.89 8.79 1.74
CA VAL A 24 7.03 9.61 2.13
C VAL A 24 7.21 10.71 1.11
N TRP A 25 7.29 11.96 1.59
CA TRP A 25 7.66 13.11 0.76
C TRP A 25 8.93 13.75 1.31
N ASP A 26 10.03 13.51 0.61
CA ASP A 26 11.32 14.15 0.92
C ASP A 26 11.31 15.62 0.51
N ILE A 27 11.80 16.48 1.40
CA ILE A 27 11.96 17.91 1.13
C ILE A 27 13.35 18.14 0.57
N ALA A 28 13.38 18.50 -0.71
CA ALA A 28 14.61 18.72 -1.47
C ALA A 28 15.61 19.59 -0.69
N ASP A 29 16.87 19.20 -0.77
CA ASP A 29 18.03 19.90 -0.19
C ASP A 29 17.98 20.10 1.34
N THR A 30 17.14 19.32 2.04
CA THR A 30 17.12 19.23 3.50
C THR A 30 17.19 17.77 3.95
N ALA A 31 17.54 17.53 5.22
CA ALA A 31 17.45 16.19 5.83
C ALA A 31 16.02 15.86 6.33
N ASN A 32 15.01 16.64 5.91
CA ASN A 32 13.64 16.53 6.40
C ASN A 32 12.76 15.79 5.39
N ALA A 33 11.78 15.05 5.91
CA ALA A 33 10.74 14.38 5.11
C ALA A 33 9.40 14.38 5.85
N PHE A 34 8.31 14.43 5.10
CA PHE A 34 6.96 14.21 5.61
C PHE A 34 6.57 12.74 5.48
N TYR A 35 6.01 12.19 6.56
CA TYR A 35 5.56 10.80 6.63
C TYR A 35 4.05 10.77 6.86
N GLN A 36 3.33 10.00 6.03
CA GLN A 36 1.89 9.80 6.18
C GLN A 36 1.56 8.31 6.17
N ALA A 37 1.03 7.82 7.29
CA ALA A 37 0.51 6.47 7.40
C ALA A 37 -1.00 6.47 7.10
N ILE A 38 -1.42 5.63 6.16
CA ILE A 38 -2.81 5.49 5.75
C ILE A 38 -3.22 4.04 5.96
N ASP A 39 -4.22 3.83 6.81
CA ASP A 39 -4.86 2.52 6.95
C ASP A 39 -5.85 2.32 5.79
N VAL A 40 -5.72 1.22 5.06
CA VAL A 40 -6.60 0.87 3.95
C VAL A 40 -7.14 -0.54 4.13
N ASN A 41 -8.43 -0.70 3.88
CA ASN A 41 -9.07 -2.00 3.77
C ASN A 41 -9.42 -2.26 2.30
N LEU A 42 -8.70 -3.18 1.67
CA LEU A 42 -8.85 -3.47 0.24
C LEU A 42 -9.79 -4.67 0.03
N SER A 43 -10.96 -4.40 -0.53
CA SER A 43 -11.85 -5.40 -1.11
C SER A 43 -11.73 -5.42 -2.63
N LYS A 44 -12.05 -6.56 -3.25
CA LYS A 44 -12.11 -6.71 -4.71
C LYS A 44 -13.37 -6.12 -5.30
#